data_AF-A0A3D2MMR9-F1
#
_entry.id   AF-A0A3D2MMR9-F1
#
_cell.length_a   1.000
_cell.length_b   1.000
_cell.length_c   1.000
_cell.angle_alpha   90.00
_cell.angle_beta   90.00
_cell.angle_gamma   90.00
#
_symmetry.space_group_name_H-M   'P 1'
#
loop_
_entity.id
_entity.type
_entity.pdbx_description
1 polymer ?
#
loop_
_entity_poly.entity_id
_entity_poly.type
_entity_poly.pdbx_seq_one_letter_code
_entity_poly.pdbx_strand_id
1 'polypeptide(L)'
;MSTHNPGTFRRKANPDDPPVQRPPSGPRGVMPGPNFLGLEGRIAIVQAQVFLLAVILIAQLWLITDALYELLSGRTANLGWLALVSGIGFVLALVITLWPRRRIEEP
;
A
#
# COMPACT_ATOMS: atom_id res chain seq x y z
N MET A 1 -54.01 -9.32 -36.38
CA MET A 1 -53.36 -8.02 -36.11
C MET A 1 -52.63 -8.16 -34.79
N SER A 2 -51.30 -8.29 -34.87
CA SER A 2 -50.44 -8.62 -33.73
C SER A 2 -50.15 -7.38 -32.90
N THR A 3 -50.44 -7.42 -31.61
CA THR A 3 -49.96 -6.42 -30.63
C THR A 3 -49.04 -7.11 -29.64
N HIS A 4 -47.74 -7.12 -29.96
CA HIS A 4 -46.68 -7.40 -29.00
C HIS A 4 -46.64 -6.25 -28.00
N ASN A 5 -46.91 -6.55 -26.73
CA ASN A 5 -46.72 -5.63 -25.63
C ASN A 5 -45.39 -6.00 -24.96
N PRO A 6 -44.32 -5.18 -25.04
CA PRO A 6 -43.04 -5.49 -24.42
C PRO A 6 -43.13 -5.20 -22.92
N GLY A 7 -43.88 -6.05 -22.21
CA GLY A 7 -43.89 -6.09 -20.76
C GLY A 7 -42.52 -6.52 -20.27
N THR A 8 -41.83 -5.59 -19.61
CA THR A 8 -40.58 -5.77 -18.87
C THR A 8 -40.55 -7.11 -18.13
N PHE A 9 -39.70 -8.04 -18.56
CA PHE A 9 -39.38 -9.26 -17.82
C PHE A 9 -38.60 -8.91 -16.55
N ARG A 10 -39.31 -8.46 -15.51
CA ARG A 10 -38.76 -8.37 -14.15
C ARG A 10 -38.70 -9.81 -13.63
N ARG A 11 -37.55 -10.47 -13.78
CA ARG A 11 -37.27 -11.82 -13.26
C ARG A 11 -37.63 -11.84 -11.78
N LYS A 12 -38.83 -12.32 -11.46
CA LYS A 12 -39.30 -12.48 -10.07
C LYS A 12 -38.44 -13.58 -9.46
N ALA A 13 -37.76 -13.27 -8.35
CA ALA A 13 -36.95 -14.24 -7.63
C ALA A 13 -37.78 -15.49 -7.32
N ASN A 14 -37.14 -16.67 -7.39
CA ASN A 14 -37.80 -17.94 -7.12
C ASN A 14 -38.29 -17.92 -5.66
N PRO A 15 -39.58 -18.18 -5.39
CA PRO A 15 -40.11 -18.17 -4.02
C PRO A 15 -39.47 -19.23 -3.11
N ASP A 16 -38.83 -20.24 -3.69
CA ASP A 16 -38.10 -21.29 -2.97
C ASP A 16 -36.62 -20.95 -2.71
N ASP A 17 -36.12 -19.81 -3.19
CA ASP A 17 -34.75 -19.40 -2.88
C ASP A 17 -34.66 -19.03 -1.38
N PRO A 18 -33.75 -19.66 -0.61
CA PRO A 18 -33.54 -19.27 0.78
C PRO A 18 -33.17 -17.79 0.84
N PRO A 19 -33.57 -17.06 1.92
CA PRO A 19 -33.30 -15.64 2.03
C PRO A 19 -31.80 -15.37 1.94
N VAL A 20 -31.35 -14.90 0.76
CA VAL A 20 -29.95 -14.60 0.52
C VAL A 20 -29.63 -13.34 1.32
N GLN A 21 -28.86 -13.48 2.40
CA GLN A 21 -28.32 -12.32 3.11
C GLN A 21 -27.46 -11.53 2.13
N ARG A 22 -27.89 -10.31 1.82
CA ARG A 22 -27.07 -9.39 1.04
C ARG A 22 -25.83 -9.07 1.87
N PRO A 23 -24.63 -9.05 1.26
CA PRO A 23 -23.44 -8.63 1.97
C PRO A 23 -23.65 -7.23 2.57
N PRO A 24 -23.12 -6.96 3.77
CA PRO A 24 -23.29 -5.67 4.45
C PRO A 24 -22.80 -4.55 3.53
N SER A 25 -23.68 -3.61 3.23
CA SER A 25 -23.39 -2.47 2.37
C SER A 25 -22.51 -1.47 3.12
N GLY A 26 -21.50 -0.91 2.45
CA GLY A 26 -20.63 0.09 3.05
C GLY A 26 -21.37 1.41 3.33
N PRO A 27 -20.80 2.32 4.15
CA PRO A 27 -21.43 3.58 4.54
C PRO A 27 -21.82 4.53 3.39
N ARG A 28 -21.33 4.30 2.15
CA ARG A 28 -21.56 5.13 0.96
C ARG A 28 -22.19 4.38 -0.23
N GLY A 29 -22.96 3.31 0.01
CA GLY A 29 -23.89 2.76 -1.01
C GLY A 29 -23.76 1.26 -1.32
N VAL A 30 -24.36 0.86 -2.44
CA VAL A 30 -24.56 -0.55 -2.89
C VAL A 30 -23.25 -1.24 -3.30
N MET A 31 -22.17 -0.46 -3.47
CA MET A 31 -20.83 -1.00 -3.68
C MET A 31 -20.17 -1.26 -2.32
N PRO A 32 -19.50 -2.41 -2.12
CA PRO A 32 -18.59 -2.57 -1.00
C PRO A 32 -17.60 -1.41 -1.07
N GLY A 33 -17.61 -0.56 -0.06
CA GLY A 33 -16.79 0.65 -0.04
C GLY A 33 -15.30 0.31 -0.23
N PRO A 34 -14.47 1.24 -0.71
CA PRO A 34 -13.03 1.02 -0.94
C PRO A 34 -12.25 0.53 0.30
N ASN A 35 -12.85 0.61 1.50
CA ASN A 35 -12.34 0.06 2.75
C ASN A 35 -12.56 -1.47 2.90
N PHE A 36 -13.08 -2.15 1.87
CA PHE A 36 -13.12 -3.62 1.76
C PHE A 36 -11.87 -4.21 1.09
N LEU A 37 -10.80 -3.44 0.92
CA LEU A 37 -9.46 -4.03 1.03
C LEU A 37 -9.34 -4.51 2.49
N GLY A 38 -9.74 -5.77 2.72
CA GLY A 38 -9.76 -6.42 4.03
C GLY A 38 -8.43 -6.26 4.75
N LEU A 39 -8.40 -6.49 6.06
CA LEU A 39 -7.19 -6.41 6.90
C LEU A 39 -5.90 -6.85 6.18
N GLU A 40 -5.97 -7.91 5.36
CA GLU A 40 -4.89 -8.43 4.51
C GLU A 40 -4.23 -7.39 3.59
N GLY A 41 -4.99 -6.50 2.95
CA GLY A 41 -4.45 -5.44 2.07
C GLY A 41 -3.65 -4.40 2.85
N ARG A 42 -4.11 -4.02 4.05
CA ARG A 42 -3.35 -3.11 4.94
C ARG A 42 -2.11 -3.81 5.50
N ILE A 43 -2.20 -5.08 5.85
CA ILE A 43 -1.06 -5.89 6.32
C ILE A 43 -0.01 -6.01 5.21
N ALA A 44 -0.41 -6.28 3.97
CA ALA A 44 0.50 -6.38 2.84
C ALA A 44 1.25 -5.05 2.58
N ILE A 45 0.56 -3.90 2.69
CA ILE A 45 1.19 -2.58 2.56
C ILE A 45 2.19 -2.33 3.70
N VAL A 46 1.81 -2.60 4.94
CA VAL A 46 2.70 -2.43 6.11
C VAL A 46 3.89 -3.39 6.02
N GLN A 47 3.69 -4.63 5.60
CA GLN A 47 4.76 -5.61 5.41
C GLN A 47 5.74 -5.16 4.33
N ALA A 48 5.24 -4.67 3.19
CA ALA A 48 6.09 -4.11 2.14
C ALA A 48 6.90 -2.92 2.66
N GLN A 49 6.31 -2.03 3.47
CA GLN A 49 7.01 -0.91 4.11
C GLN A 49 8.11 -1.38 5.06
N VAL A 50 7.82 -2.33 5.94
CA VAL A 50 8.80 -2.89 6.89
C VAL A 50 9.95 -3.55 6.13
N PHE A 51 9.64 -4.33 5.09
CA PHE A 51 10.65 -4.96 4.25
C PHE A 51 11.55 -3.92 3.56
N LEU A 52 10.94 -2.89 2.96
CA LEU A 52 11.68 -1.85 2.24
C LEU A 52 12.54 -1.01 3.21
N LEU A 53 12.03 -0.73 4.41
CA LEU A 53 12.79 -0.06 5.47
C LEU A 53 13.97 -0.92 5.91
N ALA A 54 13.78 -2.22 6.12
CA ALA A 54 14.85 -3.14 6.51
C ALA A 54 15.96 -3.19 5.44
N VAL A 55 15.60 -3.26 4.16
CA VAL A 55 16.56 -3.22 3.05
C VAL A 55 17.36 -1.91 3.05
N ILE A 56 16.69 -0.77 3.25
CA ILE A 56 17.38 0.53 3.33
C ILE A 56 18.36 0.53 4.51
N LEU A 57 17.96 0.05 5.69
CA LEU A 57 18.83 0.00 6.86
C LEU A 57 20.08 -0.87 6.62
N ILE A 58 19.92 -2.02 5.96
CA ILE A 58 21.05 -2.89 5.59
C ILE A 58 22.00 -2.15 4.64
N ALA A 59 21.45 -1.49 3.61
CA ALA A 59 22.26 -0.70 2.68
C ALA A 59 22.99 0.45 3.38
N GLN A 60 22.34 1.14 4.33
CA GLN A 60 22.98 2.19 5.14
C GLN A 60 24.10 1.66 6.01
N LEU A 61 23.90 0.51 6.67
CA LEU A 61 24.95 -0.12 7.46
C LEU A 61 26.17 -0.48 6.61
N TRP A 62 25.93 -0.97 5.39
CA TRP A 62 26.99 -1.26 4.44
C TRP A 62 27.74 0.00 4.01
N LEU A 63 27.03 1.08 3.65
CA LEU A 63 27.65 2.37 3.30
C LEU A 63 28.48 2.95 4.44
N ILE A 64 27.99 2.86 5.68
CA ILE A 64 28.75 3.31 6.86
C ILE A 64 30.01 2.47 7.04
N THR A 65 29.91 1.16 6.83
CA THR A 65 31.07 0.25 6.92
C THR A 65 32.12 0.61 5.87
N ASP A 66 31.71 0.89 4.64
CA ASP A 66 32.60 1.31 3.56
C ASP A 66 33.24 2.67 3.86
N ALA A 67 32.46 3.64 4.38
CA ALA A 67 32.99 4.94 4.79
C ALA A 67 34.01 4.82 5.93
N LEU A 68 33.76 3.95 6.91
CA LEU A 68 34.71 3.66 7.98
C LEU A 68 35.97 3.00 7.41
N TYR A 69 35.82 2.06 6.48
CA TYR A 69 36.96 1.42 5.82
C TYR A 69 37.83 2.44 5.05
N GLU A 70 37.22 3.38 4.35
CA GLU A 70 37.93 4.45 3.64
C GLU A 70 38.71 5.35 4.62
N LEU A 71 38.05 5.76 5.71
CA LEU A 71 38.66 6.56 6.79
C LEU A 71 39.85 5.84 7.41
N LEU A 72 39.72 4.55 7.73
CA LEU A 72 40.82 3.74 8.29
C LEU A 72 41.95 3.55 7.28
N SER A 73 41.64 3.52 5.99
CA SER A 73 42.62 3.39 4.90
C SER A 73 43.30 4.72 4.54
N GLY A 74 42.92 5.84 5.18
CA GLY A 74 43.45 7.17 4.89
C GLY A 74 43.02 7.75 3.54
N ARG A 75 42.06 7.12 2.85
CA ARG A 75 41.43 7.66 1.63
C ARG A 75 40.14 8.37 2.02
N THR A 76 40.03 9.62 1.59
CA THR A 76 38.85 10.46 1.87
C THR A 76 38.15 10.90 0.59
N ALA A 77 38.58 10.40 -0.57
CA ALA A 77 38.12 10.84 -1.87
C ALA A 77 36.63 10.54 -2.10
N ASN A 78 36.14 9.39 -1.59
CA ASN A 78 34.75 8.97 -1.80
C ASN A 78 33.83 9.27 -0.60
N LEU A 79 34.36 9.74 0.53
CA LEU A 79 33.54 10.04 1.72
C LEU A 79 32.41 11.03 1.45
N GLY A 80 32.66 12.07 0.66
CA GLY A 80 31.63 13.03 0.27
C GLY A 80 30.51 12.39 -0.56
N TRP A 81 30.87 11.46 -1.44
CA TRP A 81 29.92 10.70 -2.24
C TRP A 81 29.11 9.70 -1.39
N LEU A 82 29.78 8.97 -0.51
CA LEU A 82 29.14 8.05 0.44
C LEU A 82 28.15 8.77 1.36
N ALA A 83 28.52 9.97 1.85
CA ALA A 83 27.63 10.81 2.65
C ALA A 83 26.39 11.27 1.87
N LEU A 84 26.56 11.65 0.60
CA LEU A 84 25.44 12.07 -0.26
C LEU A 84 24.48 10.90 -0.50
N VAL A 85 24.99 9.74 -0.91
CA VAL A 85 24.20 8.53 -1.15
C VAL A 85 23.48 8.09 0.13
N SER A 86 24.17 8.11 1.27
CA SER A 86 23.56 7.82 2.58
C SER A 86 22.44 8.81 2.90
N GLY A 87 22.66 10.11 2.70
CA GLY A 87 21.65 11.15 2.90
C GLY A 87 20.38 10.92 2.09
N ILE A 88 20.50 10.61 0.79
CA ILE A 88 19.35 10.30 -0.08
C ILE A 88 18.60 9.08 0.44
N GLY A 89 19.31 8.01 0.80
CA GLY A 89 18.67 6.81 1.34
C GLY A 89 17.90 7.09 2.65
N PHE A 90 18.41 7.98 3.49
CA PHE A 90 17.74 8.37 4.73
C PHE A 90 16.46 9.17 4.47
N VAL A 91 16.50 10.12 3.53
CA VAL A 91 15.31 10.87 3.09
C VAL A 91 14.25 9.92 2.51
N LEU A 92 14.67 8.95 1.70
CA LEU A 92 13.75 7.96 1.12
C LEU A 92 13.07 7.13 2.22
N ALA A 93 13.82 6.64 3.21
CA ALA A 93 13.26 5.94 4.36
C ALA A 93 12.25 6.80 5.14
N LEU A 94 12.54 8.09 5.30
CA LEU A 94 11.67 9.04 5.99
C LEU A 94 10.35 9.24 5.21
N VAL A 95 10.41 9.32 3.88
CA VAL A 95 9.21 9.39 3.04
C VAL A 95 8.37 8.11 3.18
N ILE A 96 8.99 6.92 3.11
CA ILE A 96 8.28 5.63 3.19
C ILE A 96 7.60 5.46 4.55
N THR A 97 8.29 5.82 5.64
CA THR A 97 7.77 5.71 7.00
C THR A 97 6.64 6.71 7.28
N LEU A 98 6.68 7.91 6.71
CA LEU A 98 5.64 8.93 6.90
C LEU A 98 4.48 8.83 5.89
N TRP A 99 4.64 8.08 4.79
CA TRP A 99 3.62 7.89 3.76
C TRP A 99 2.25 7.39 4.27
N PRO A 100 2.14 6.38 5.16
CA PRO A 100 0.84 5.87 5.56
C PRO A 100 0.01 6.87 6.39
N ARG A 101 0.65 7.85 7.04
CA ARG A 101 -0.04 8.87 7.84
C ARG A 101 -0.88 9.82 6.98
N ARG A 102 -0.43 10.15 5.76
CA ARG A 102 -1.12 11.12 4.88
C ARG A 102 -2.39 10.61 4.21
N ARG A 103 -2.58 9.29 4.11
CA ARG A 103 -3.74 8.68 3.42
C ARG A 103 -4.94 8.40 4.35
N ILE A 104 -4.78 8.58 5.66
CA ILE A 104 -5.84 8.31 6.66
C ILE A 104 -6.63 9.59 7.00
N GLU A 105 -6.13 10.77 6.60
CA GLU A 105 -6.72 12.08 6.92
C GLU A 105 -7.58 12.69 5.80
N GLU A 106 -7.86 11.96 4.71
CA GLU A 106 -8.81 12.41 3.68
C GLU A 106 -10.21 11.79 3.89
N PRO A 107 -11.24 12.57 4.32
CA PRO A 107 -12.62 12.11 4.53
C PRO A 107 -13.46 11.90 3.25
#